data_AF-A0A5K0W417-F1
#
_entry.id   AF-A0A5K0W417-F1
#
_cell.length_a   1.000
_cell.length_b   1.000
_cell.length_c   1.000
_cell.angle_alpha   90.00
_cell.angle_beta   90.00
_cell.angle_gamma   90.00
#
_symmetry.space_group_name_H-M   'P 1'
#
loop_
_entity.id
_entity.type
_entity.pdbx_description
1 polymer ?
#
loop_
_entity_poly.entity_id
_entity_poly.type
_entity_poly.pdbx_seq_one_letter_code
_entity_poly.pdbx_strand_id
1 'polypeptide(L)'
;AWKLWNEDQIEELLDHSLGTPHELGQVLRCVNVGLLCVQEDAVERPTMSSVVLMLSSDSANPASPSQPAYSRKARSPDRGSTLVEIELGNSSTNDITVSDMQP
;
A
#
# COMPACT_ATOMS: atom_id res chain seq x y z
N ALA A 1 6.22 -2.24 2.10
CA ALA A 1 5.84 -0.91 1.57
C ALA A 1 6.07 0.20 2.58
N TRP A 2 5.14 0.52 3.51
CA TRP A 2 5.28 1.69 4.42
C TRP A 2 6.60 1.74 5.21
N LYS A 3 7.02 0.61 5.78
CA LYS A 3 8.29 0.52 6.52
C LYS A 3 9.49 0.95 5.64
N LEU A 4 9.61 0.36 4.45
CA LEU A 4 10.66 0.66 3.48
C LEU A 4 10.58 2.11 2.98
N TRP A 5 9.38 2.65 2.82
CA TRP A 5 9.18 4.07 2.49
C TRP A 5 9.74 5.01 3.56
N ASN A 6 9.50 4.72 4.84
CA ASN A 6 10.03 5.51 5.95
C ASN A 6 11.55 5.36 6.15
N GLU A 7 12.11 4.22 5.74
CA GLU A 7 13.54 3.93 5.85
C GLU A 7 14.32 4.42 4.62
N ASP A 8 13.66 5.06 3.64
CA ASP A 8 14.23 5.48 2.35
C ASP A 8 14.82 4.29 1.54
N GLN A 9 14.30 3.08 1.79
CA GLN A 9 14.70 1.82 1.18
C GLN A 9 13.62 1.27 0.24
N ILE A 10 12.80 2.15 -0.33
CA ILE A 10 11.67 1.71 -1.17
C ILE A 10 12.13 1.00 -2.45
N GLU A 11 13.37 1.21 -2.87
CA GLU A 11 14.03 0.50 -3.96
C GLU A 11 14.02 -1.02 -3.78
N GLU A 12 14.03 -1.52 -2.53
CA GLU A 12 13.96 -2.95 -2.24
C GLU A 12 12.60 -3.58 -2.56
N LEU A 13 11.56 -2.75 -2.71
CA LEU A 13 10.23 -3.19 -3.13
C LEU A 13 10.11 -3.30 -4.66
N LEU A 14 11.03 -2.68 -5.39
CA LEU A 14 10.89 -2.50 -6.84
C LEU A 14 11.37 -3.75 -7.57
N ASP A 15 10.55 -4.21 -8.50
CA ASP A 15 10.89 -5.36 -9.34
C ASP A 15 12.05 -4.98 -10.27
N HIS A 16 13.04 -5.88 -10.39
CA HIS A 16 14.22 -5.67 -11.22
C HIS A 16 13.90 -5.45 -12.72
N SER A 17 12.70 -5.83 -13.17
CA SER A 17 12.22 -5.56 -14.53
C SER A 17 11.81 -4.10 -14.77
N LEU A 18 11.68 -3.28 -13.73
CA LEU A 18 11.21 -1.89 -13.83
C LEU A 18 12.27 -0.89 -14.34
N GLY A 19 13.48 -1.35 -14.66
CA GLY A 19 14.53 -0.54 -15.28
C GLY A 19 15.65 -0.15 -14.30
N THR A 20 16.42 0.88 -14.65
CA THR A 20 17.58 1.32 -13.86
C THR A 20 17.16 2.28 -12.73
N PRO A 21 17.92 2.38 -11.61
CA PRO A 21 17.59 3.26 -10.49
C PRO A 21 17.34 4.73 -10.88
N HIS A 22 18.03 5.20 -11.92
CA HIS A 22 17.88 6.55 -12.46
C HIS A 22 16.53 6.80 -13.16
N GLU A 23 15.82 5.74 -13.57
CA GLU A 23 14.52 5.81 -14.25
C GLU A 23 13.33 5.65 -13.28
N LEU A 24 13.61 5.38 -12.00
CA LEU A 24 12.58 5.04 -11.00
C LEU A 24 11.79 6.25 -10.48
N GLY A 25 12.05 7.48 -10.93
CA GLY A 25 11.35 8.68 -10.47
C GLY A 25 9.82 8.57 -10.58
N GLN A 26 9.31 8.02 -11.68
CA GLN A 26 7.86 7.79 -11.83
C GLN A 26 7.35 6.65 -10.95
N VAL A 27 8.16 5.62 -10.70
CA VAL A 27 7.79 4.50 -9.83
C VAL A 27 7.72 4.96 -8.37
N LEU A 28 8.69 5.75 -7.91
CA LEU A 28 8.71 6.35 -6.57
C LEU A 28 7.51 7.27 -6.36
N ARG A 29 7.17 8.08 -7.39
CA ARG A 29 5.97 8.91 -7.40
C ARG A 29 4.70 8.06 -7.29
N CYS A 30 4.59 6.97 -8.06
CA CYS A 30 3.47 6.03 -7.98
C CYS A 30 3.33 5.42 -6.58
N VAL A 31 4.44 5.03 -5.94
CA VAL A 31 4.40 4.53 -4.56
C VAL A 31 3.92 5.60 -3.59
N ASN A 32 4.44 6.83 -3.69
CA ASN A 32 4.03 7.95 -2.85
C ASN A 32 2.52 8.21 -2.95
N VAL A 33 2.02 8.34 -4.19
CA VAL A 33 0.59 8.53 -4.47
C VAL A 33 -0.24 7.34 -3.97
N GLY A 34 0.24 6.11 -4.17
CA GLY A 34 -0.41 4.91 -3.67
C GLY A 34 -0.54 4.90 -2.14
N LEU A 35 0.47 5.37 -1.42
CA LEU A 35 0.44 5.52 0.04
C LEU A 35 -0.55 6.62 0.49
N LEU A 36 -0.63 7.74 -0.23
CA LEU A 36 -1.63 8.79 0.02
C LEU A 36 -3.07 8.29 -0.18
N CYS A 37 -3.30 7.38 -1.12
CA CYS A 37 -4.64 6.82 -1.36
C CYS A 37 -5.15 5.92 -0.22
N VAL A 38 -4.26 5.40 0.62
CA VAL A 38 -4.58 4.44 1.71
C VAL A 38 -4.41 5.04 3.11
N GLN A 39 -4.47 6.37 3.20
CA GLN A 39 -4.40 7.10 4.45
C GLN A 39 -5.54 6.72 5.40
N GLU A 40 -5.21 6.67 6.70
CA GLU A 40 -6.18 6.36 7.76
C GLU A 40 -7.36 7.33 7.71
N ASP A 41 -7.07 8.63 7.73
CA ASP A 41 -8.08 9.67 7.58
C ASP A 41 -8.52 9.79 6.11
N ALA A 42 -9.84 9.81 5.88
CA ALA A 42 -10.43 9.95 4.56
C ALA A 42 -10.19 11.35 3.97
N VAL A 43 -10.04 12.38 4.80
CA VAL A 43 -9.81 13.76 4.31
C VAL A 43 -8.41 13.95 3.74
N GLU A 44 -7.46 13.10 4.14
CA GLU A 44 -6.07 13.11 3.66
C GLU A 44 -5.90 12.33 2.35
N ARG A 45 -6.93 11.60 1.90
CA ARG A 45 -6.88 10.86 0.64
C ARG A 45 -7.08 11.81 -0.54
N PRO A 46 -6.23 11.77 -1.56
CA PRO A 46 -6.36 12.64 -2.72
C PRO A 46 -7.62 12.28 -3.53
N THR A 47 -8.23 13.30 -4.13
CA THR A 47 -9.30 13.06 -5.12
C THR A 47 -8.71 12.35 -6.36
N MET A 48 -9.54 11.61 -7.10
CA MET A 48 -9.07 10.98 -8.35
C MET A 48 -8.51 11.99 -9.35
N SER A 49 -9.05 13.21 -9.41
CA SER A 49 -8.52 14.27 -10.25
C SER A 49 -7.10 14.69 -9.83
N SER A 50 -6.86 14.79 -8.53
CA SER A 50 -5.54 15.08 -7.96
C SER A 50 -4.57 13.93 -8.22
N VAL A 51 -5.02 12.67 -8.11
CA VAL A 51 -4.21 11.49 -8.43
C VAL A 51 -3.73 11.54 -9.89
N VAL A 52 -4.65 11.78 -10.84
CA VAL A 52 -4.28 11.89 -12.26
C VAL A 52 -3.27 13.00 -12.46
N LEU A 53 -3.51 14.19 -11.89
CA LEU A 53 -2.60 15.33 -12.01
C LEU A 53 -1.21 15.03 -11.42
N MET A 54 -1.16 14.36 -10.26
CA MET A 54 0.10 13.98 -9.62
C MET A 54 0.87 12.96 -10.46
N LEU A 55 0.20 12.03 -11.14
CA LEU A 55 0.86 11.01 -11.96
C LEU A 55 1.23 11.51 -13.36
N SER A 56 0.47 12.46 -13.92
CA SER A 56 0.68 12.95 -15.29
C SER A 56 1.61 14.15 -15.38
N SER A 57 1.93 14.80 -14.26
CA SER A 57 2.73 16.03 -14.23
C SER A 57 4.02 15.84 -13.44
N ASP A 58 5.15 15.99 -14.12
CA ASP A 58 6.47 15.93 -13.49
C ASP A 58 6.71 17.07 -12.48
N SER A 59 6.00 18.19 -12.64
CA SER A 59 6.07 19.34 -11.72
C SER A 59 5.20 19.21 -10.47
N ALA A 60 4.24 18.29 -10.47
CA ALA A 60 3.47 18.03 -9.27
C ALA A 60 4.38 17.34 -8.25
N ASN A 61 4.34 17.77 -6.99
CA ASN A 61 5.08 17.11 -5.93
C ASN A 61 4.07 16.63 -4.88
N PRO A 62 3.74 15.32 -4.85
CA PRO A 62 2.77 14.80 -3.89
C PRO A 62 3.26 15.07 -2.47
N ALA A 63 2.35 15.36 -1.55
CA ALA A 63 2.68 15.47 -0.14
C ALA A 63 3.28 14.16 0.38
N SER A 64 4.10 14.24 1.43
CA SER A 64 4.59 13.03 2.09
C SER A 64 3.42 12.29 2.75
N PRO A 65 3.31 10.96 2.58
CA PRO A 65 2.24 10.20 3.19
C PRO A 65 2.50 10.07 4.69
N SER A 66 1.42 9.91 5.46
CA SER A 66 1.47 9.62 6.89
C SER A 66 1.23 8.14 7.12
N GLN A 67 1.38 7.70 8.37
CA GLN A 67 1.33 6.28 8.70
C GLN A 67 -0.02 5.65 8.33
N PRO A 68 -0.07 4.68 7.40
CA PRO A 68 -1.31 4.04 7.02
C PRO A 68 -1.88 3.21 8.16
N ALA A 69 -3.20 3.14 8.26
CA ALA A 69 -3.91 2.44 9.34
C ALA A 69 -3.46 0.96 9.47
N TYR A 70 -3.20 0.29 8.35
CA TYR A 70 -2.79 -1.12 8.32
C TYR A 70 -1.36 -1.36 8.80
N SER A 71 -0.52 -0.32 8.85
CA SER A 71 0.87 -0.44 9.31
C SER A 71 0.99 -0.46 10.84
N ARG A 72 -0.08 -0.02 11.54
CA ARG A 72 -0.19 -0.21 12.98
C ARG A 72 -0.43 -1.71 13.20
N LYS A 73 0.65 -2.43 13.54
CA LYS A 73 0.55 -3.77 14.15
C LYS A 73 -0.61 -3.74 15.14
N ALA A 74 -1.59 -4.63 14.98
CA ALA A 74 -2.68 -4.77 15.94
C ALA A 74 -2.06 -4.74 17.33
N ARG A 75 -2.35 -3.71 18.12
CA ARG A 75 -1.92 -3.68 19.51
C ARG A 75 -2.68 -4.82 20.16
N SER A 76 -2.03 -5.97 20.32
CA SER A 76 -2.55 -7.03 21.15
C SER A 76 -2.73 -6.43 22.55
N PRO A 77 -3.91 -6.50 23.16
CA PRO A 77 -4.01 -6.21 24.58
C PRO A 77 -3.11 -7.22 25.29
N ASP A 78 -2.19 -6.68 26.08
CA ASP A 78 -1.23 -7.39 26.92
C ASP A 78 -1.86 -8.63 27.57
N ARG A 79 -1.34 -9.81 27.22
CA ARG A 79 -1.42 -11.00 28.06
C ARG A 79 -0.29 -11.94 27.70
N GLY A 80 0.80 -11.82 28.45
CA GLY A 80 1.70 -12.93 28.81
C GLY A 80 2.36 -13.68 27.66
N SER A 81 3.67 -13.50 27.54
CA SER A 81 4.60 -14.33 26.77
C SER A 81 4.20 -15.81 26.69
N THR A 82 3.95 -16.32 25.47
CA THR A 82 4.30 -17.69 25.07
C THR A 82 4.58 -17.67 23.57
N LEU A 83 5.84 -17.91 23.23
CA LEU A 83 6.29 -18.26 21.89
C LEU A 83 5.73 -19.65 21.55
N VAL A 84 4.92 -19.80 20.50
CA VAL A 84 4.99 -20.94 19.57
C VAL A 84 4.13 -20.73 18.33
N GLU A 85 4.77 -21.01 17.20
CA GLU A 85 4.29 -21.50 15.91
C GLU A 85 3.56 -20.57 14.93
N ILE A 86 4.29 -20.30 13.85
CA ILE A 86 3.84 -19.76 12.57
C ILE A 86 2.86 -20.78 11.96
N GLU A 87 1.56 -20.52 12.01
CA GLU A 87 0.63 -21.11 11.05
C GLU A 87 0.53 -20.17 9.85
N LEU A 88 1.39 -20.42 8.87
CA LEU A 88 1.23 -19.98 7.49
C LEU A 88 -0.07 -20.62 6.95
N GLY A 89 -1.24 -20.02 7.20
CA GLY A 89 -2.47 -20.77 6.95
C GLY A 89 -3.79 -20.05 7.11
N ASN A 90 -3.95 -18.85 6.55
CA ASN A 90 -5.29 -18.35 6.23
C ASN A 90 -5.36 -17.89 4.78
N SER A 91 -5.18 -18.84 3.85
CA SER A 91 -5.74 -18.68 2.52
C SER A 91 -7.25 -18.70 2.65
N SER A 92 -7.90 -17.56 2.44
CA SER A 92 -9.35 -17.50 2.31
C SER A 92 -9.74 -18.14 0.98
N THR A 93 -10.52 -19.22 1.05
CA THR A 93 -11.17 -19.80 -0.14
C THR A 93 -12.46 -19.04 -0.36
N ASN A 94 -12.52 -18.21 -1.41
CA ASN A 94 -13.76 -17.57 -1.82
C ASN A 94 -14.60 -18.61 -2.57
N ASP A 95 -15.78 -18.95 -2.04
CA ASP A 95 -16.73 -19.85 -2.73
C ASP A 95 -17.41 -19.12 -3.91
N ILE A 96 -17.54 -19.84 -5.03
CA ILE A 96 -18.22 -19.34 -6.23
C ILE A 96 -19.72 -19.56 -6.05
N THR A 97 -20.51 -18.49 -6.17
CA THR A 97 -21.98 -18.57 -6.21
C THR A 97 -22.47 -18.42 -7.64
N VAL A 98 -23.20 -19.42 -8.14
CA VAL A 98 -23.88 -19.39 -9.44
C VAL A 98 -25.32 -18.93 -9.21
N SER A 99 -25.77 -17.93 -9.95
CA SER A 99 -27.17 -17.47 -9.94
C SER A 99 -27.81 -17.80 -11.28
N ASP A 100 -28.89 -18.57 -11.26
CA ASP A 100 -29.68 -18.87 -12.45
C ASP A 100 -30.53 -17.67 -12.86
N MET A 101 -30.58 -17.37 -14.16
CA MET A 101 -31.52 -16.40 -14.71
C MET A 101 -32.83 -17.10 -15.06
N GLN A 102 -33.92 -16.63 -14.47
CA GLN A 102 -35.27 -17.16 -14.73
C GLN A 102 -35.80 -16.61 -16.06
N PRO A 103 -36.50 -17.43 -16.87
CA PRO A 103 -37.01 -17.02 -18.19
C PRO A 103 -38.15 -16.01 -18.11
#